data_AF-A0A101GYT8-F1
#
_entry.id   AF-A0A101GYT8-F1
#
_cell.length_a   1.000
_cell.length_b   1.000
_cell.length_c   1.000
_cell.angle_alpha   90.00
_cell.angle_beta   90.00
_cell.angle_gamma   90.00
#
_symmetry.space_group_name_H-M   'P 1'
#
loop_
_entity.id
_entity.type
_entity.pdbx_description
1 polymer ?
#
loop_
_entity_poly.entity_id
_entity_poly.type
_entity_poly.pdbx_seq_one_letter_code
_entity_poly.pdbx_strand_id
1 'polypeptide(L)'
;LPLMIALAVKSEGSIMFWNKLYEGGFFWIPELIKFGAHIVMCDPHRIIVYGNKPLKETTVDAPNIIRATVALLMVALTIEGETTIKNADTIKRAHPNFIENLKTLGADLEWVE
;
A
#
# COMPACT_ATOMS: atom_id res chain seq x y z
N LEU A 1 -0.25 9.14 6.73
CA LEU A 1 -0.34 7.84 7.43
C LEU A 1 -0.15 6.66 6.48
N PRO A 2 -0.93 6.46 5.39
CA PRO A 2 -0.78 5.27 4.54
C PRO A 2 0.63 5.03 3.97
N LEU A 3 1.28 6.07 3.45
CA LEU A 3 2.64 5.96 2.90
C LEU A 3 3.69 5.55 3.96
N MET A 4 3.52 6.01 5.21
CA MET A 4 4.40 5.61 6.31
C MET A 4 4.16 4.15 6.73
N ILE A 5 2.91 3.66 6.62
CA ILE A 5 2.59 2.25 6.85
C ILE A 5 3.27 1.38 5.79
N ALA A 6 3.19 1.77 4.51
CA ALA A 6 3.90 1.07 3.44
C ALA A 6 5.41 1.02 3.67
N LEU A 7 6.02 2.13 4.09
CA LEU A 7 7.44 2.14 4.45
C LEU A 7 7.75 1.22 5.64
N ALA A 8 6.88 1.20 6.67
CA ALA A 8 7.04 0.33 7.83
C ALA A 8 6.96 -1.16 7.50
N VAL A 9 6.26 -1.55 6.42
CA VAL A 9 6.27 -2.95 5.94
C VAL A 9 7.70 -3.38 5.55
N LYS A 10 8.55 -2.45 5.08
CA LYS A 10 9.93 -2.71 4.69
C LYS A 10 10.98 -2.34 5.76
N SER A 11 10.58 -1.75 6.89
CA SER A 11 11.52 -1.40 7.97
C SER A 11 11.87 -2.62 8.83
N GLU A 12 12.98 -2.55 9.57
CA GLU A 12 13.26 -3.53 10.62
C GLU A 12 12.46 -3.23 11.90
N GLY A 13 12.03 -4.28 12.60
CA GLY A 13 11.30 -4.17 13.87
C GLY A 13 9.78 -4.00 13.71
N SER A 14 9.15 -3.32 14.67
CA SER A 14 7.70 -3.11 14.71
C SER A 14 7.34 -1.67 15.02
N ILE A 15 6.32 -1.13 14.34
CA ILE A 15 5.84 0.25 14.51
C ILE A 15 4.33 0.23 14.75
N MET A 16 3.90 0.91 15.82
CA MET A 16 2.49 1.16 16.08
C MET A 16 2.05 2.45 15.39
N PHE A 17 0.96 2.40 14.63
CA PHE A 17 0.31 3.56 14.04
C PHE A 17 -1.04 3.80 14.71
N TRP A 18 -1.34 5.07 15.00
CA TRP A 18 -2.62 5.49 15.59
C TRP A 18 -3.30 6.54 14.71
N ASN A 19 -4.46 6.19 14.15
CA ASN A 19 -5.35 7.11 13.44
C ASN A 19 -6.47 7.61 14.35
N LYS A 20 -6.29 8.80 14.93
CA LYS A 20 -7.26 9.42 15.85
C LYS A 20 -8.50 10.01 15.18
N LEU A 21 -8.44 10.27 13.87
CA LEU A 21 -9.42 11.12 13.18
C LEU A 21 -10.55 10.34 12.54
N TYR A 22 -10.26 9.17 12.00
CA TYR A 22 -11.21 8.39 11.21
C TYR A 22 -11.40 7.01 11.81
N GLU A 23 -12.60 6.75 12.30
CA GLU A 23 -13.03 5.39 12.59
C GLU A 23 -13.06 4.59 11.29
N GLY A 24 -12.49 3.38 11.30
CA GLY A 24 -12.40 2.56 10.09
C GLY A 24 -11.35 3.03 9.07
N GLY A 25 -10.50 4.01 9.37
CA GLY A 25 -9.47 4.51 8.44
C GLY A 25 -8.39 3.48 8.01
N PHE A 26 -8.49 2.25 8.50
CA PHE A 26 -7.63 1.12 8.20
C PHE A 26 -8.35 -0.02 7.44
N PHE A 27 -9.54 0.23 6.87
CA PHE A 27 -10.28 -0.80 6.12
C PHE A 27 -9.52 -1.39 4.91
N TRP A 28 -8.44 -0.73 4.47
CA TRP A 28 -7.58 -1.17 3.35
C TRP A 28 -6.39 -2.04 3.81
N ILE A 29 -6.15 -2.20 5.11
CA ILE A 29 -5.09 -3.08 5.65
C ILE A 29 -5.21 -4.54 5.17
N PRO A 30 -6.41 -5.14 5.00
CA PRO A 30 -6.53 -6.48 4.42
C PRO A 30 -5.85 -6.62 3.06
N GLU A 31 -5.79 -5.56 2.25
CA GLU A 31 -5.11 -5.58 0.95
C GLU A 31 -3.58 -5.62 1.10
N LEU A 32 -3.03 -4.94 2.12
CA LEU A 32 -1.61 -5.10 2.46
C LEU A 32 -1.30 -6.51 2.96
N ILE A 33 -2.21 -7.13 3.72
CA ILE A 33 -2.03 -8.50 4.22
C ILE A 33 -1.98 -9.51 3.07
N LYS A 34 -2.65 -9.27 1.93
CA LYS A 34 -2.56 -10.16 0.74
C LYS A 34 -1.14 -10.26 0.19
N PHE A 35 -0.36 -9.17 0.26
CA PHE A 35 1.08 -9.19 -0.07
C PHE A 35 1.92 -10.02 0.91
N GLY A 36 1.37 -10.46 2.04
CA GLY A 36 2.10 -11.11 3.12
C GLY A 36 2.57 -10.13 4.22
N ALA A 37 2.16 -8.86 4.17
CA ALA A 37 2.49 -7.91 5.22
C ALA A 37 1.94 -8.37 6.58
N HIS A 38 2.80 -8.41 7.60
CA HIS A 38 2.40 -8.81 8.93
C HIS A 38 1.92 -7.60 9.72
N ILE A 39 0.60 -7.43 9.79
CA ILE A 39 -0.05 -6.30 10.46
C ILE A 39 -1.11 -6.81 11.43
N VAL A 40 -1.07 -6.34 12.67
CA VAL A 40 -2.06 -6.65 13.70
C VAL A 40 -2.95 -5.45 13.94
N MET A 41 -4.26 -5.62 13.70
CA MET A 41 -5.28 -4.67 14.11
C MET A 41 -5.45 -4.75 15.63
N CYS A 42 -5.20 -3.66 16.35
CA CYS A 42 -5.36 -3.61 17.80
C CYS A 42 -6.78 -3.19 18.19
N ASP A 43 -7.35 -2.24 17.44
CA ASP A 43 -8.70 -1.70 17.57
C ASP A 43 -9.03 -0.87 16.29
N PRO A 44 -10.21 -0.22 16.18
CA PRO A 44 -10.57 0.56 14.98
C PRO A 44 -9.62 1.70 14.60
N HIS A 45 -8.75 2.14 15.52
CA HIS A 45 -7.87 3.30 15.37
C HIS A 45 -6.38 2.96 15.44
N ARG A 46 -5.98 1.74 15.82
CA ARG A 46 -4.57 1.38 16.03
C ARG A 46 -4.18 0.07 15.35
N ILE A 47 -2.99 0.08 14.74
CA ILE A 47 -2.37 -1.09 14.13
C ILE A 47 -0.90 -1.20 14.51
N ILE A 48 -0.38 -2.41 14.60
CA ILE A 48 1.06 -2.69 14.68
C ILE A 48 1.49 -3.30 13.36
N VAL A 49 2.49 -2.71 12.71
CA VAL A 49 3.15 -3.24 11.53
C VAL A 49 4.46 -3.90 11.96
N TYR A 50 4.64 -5.17 11.64
CA TYR A 50 5.92 -5.88 11.78
C TYR A 50 6.61 -5.88 10.43
N GLY A 51 7.69 -5.13 10.33
CA GLY A 51 8.37 -4.93 9.06
C GLY A 51 9.36 -6.04 8.72
N ASN A 52 9.89 -5.95 7.50
CA ASN A 52 10.87 -6.86 6.91
C ASN A 52 10.42 -8.33 6.98
N LYS A 53 9.16 -8.58 6.63
CA LYS A 53 8.61 -9.93 6.45
C LYS A 53 8.58 -10.29 4.96
N PRO A 54 8.65 -11.59 4.62
CA PRO A 54 8.51 -12.02 3.24
C PRO A 54 7.21 -11.49 2.64
N LEU A 55 7.34 -10.89 1.46
CA LEU A 55 6.22 -10.43 0.66
C LEU A 55 6.12 -11.28 -0.60
N LYS A 56 4.94 -11.33 -1.19
CA LYS A 56 4.66 -12.02 -2.43
C LYS A 56 3.77 -11.19 -3.33
N GLU A 57 3.93 -11.41 -4.62
CA GLU A 57 3.11 -10.85 -5.66
C GLU A 57 1.66 -11.38 -5.53
N THR A 58 0.70 -10.52 -5.84
CA THR A 58 -0.72 -10.86 -5.75
C THR A 58 -1.55 -9.84 -6.51
N THR A 59 -2.84 -10.12 -6.65
CA THR A 59 -3.83 -9.09 -6.98
C THR A 59 -4.38 -8.46 -5.71
N VAL A 60 -4.44 -7.13 -5.67
CA VAL A 60 -5.09 -6.35 -4.62
C VAL A 60 -6.13 -5.39 -5.22
N ASP A 61 -7.05 -4.93 -4.38
CA ASP A 61 -8.09 -3.97 -4.76
C ASP A 61 -7.85 -2.63 -4.08
N ALA A 62 -7.71 -1.57 -4.87
CA ALA A 62 -7.46 -0.24 -4.32
C ALA A 62 -8.75 0.33 -3.69
N PRO A 63 -8.68 0.83 -2.44
CA PRO A 63 -9.79 1.58 -1.88
C PRO A 63 -9.97 2.90 -2.64
N ASN A 64 -11.14 3.53 -2.50
CA ASN A 64 -11.36 4.91 -2.96
C ASN A 64 -10.67 5.95 -2.04
N ILE A 65 -9.40 5.73 -1.72
CA ILE A 65 -8.52 6.58 -0.91
C ILE A 65 -7.18 6.66 -1.63
N ILE A 66 -6.93 7.80 -2.29
CA ILE A 66 -5.73 8.05 -3.13
C ILE A 66 -4.44 7.63 -2.43
N ARG A 67 -4.26 8.04 -1.16
CA ARG A 67 -3.03 7.76 -0.40
C ARG A 67 -2.85 6.27 -0.07
N ALA A 68 -3.93 5.52 0.08
CA ALA A 68 -3.86 4.08 0.31
C ALA A 68 -3.54 3.34 -0.99
N THR A 69 -4.09 3.77 -2.13
CA THR A 69 -3.70 3.24 -3.45
C THR A 69 -2.21 3.42 -3.71
N VAL A 70 -1.67 4.61 -3.44
CA VAL A 70 -0.21 4.86 -3.56
C VAL A 70 0.59 4.01 -2.58
N ALA A 71 0.08 3.78 -1.36
CA ALA A 71 0.73 2.90 -0.39
C ALA A 71 0.80 1.43 -0.87
N LEU A 72 -0.27 0.92 -1.49
CA LEU A 72 -0.27 -0.42 -2.10
C LEU A 72 0.76 -0.50 -3.24
N LEU A 73 0.82 0.52 -4.09
CA LEU A 73 1.82 0.61 -5.15
C LEU A 73 3.26 0.62 -4.61
N MET A 74 3.51 1.43 -3.57
CA MET A 74 4.84 1.47 -2.93
C MET A 74 5.28 0.09 -2.46
N VAL A 75 4.37 -0.70 -1.87
CA VAL A 75 4.70 -2.07 -1.43
C VAL A 75 4.92 -2.99 -2.64
N ALA A 76 4.03 -2.94 -3.63
CA ALA A 76 4.12 -3.74 -4.86
C ALA A 76 5.46 -3.58 -5.60
N LEU A 77 5.95 -2.33 -5.71
CA LEU A 77 7.23 -2.03 -6.37
C LEU A 77 8.46 -2.61 -5.66
N THR A 78 8.31 -3.18 -4.46
CA THR A 78 9.41 -3.83 -3.71
C THR A 78 9.37 -5.36 -3.75
N ILE A 79 8.42 -5.92 -4.50
CA ILE A 79 8.16 -7.35 -4.61
C ILE A 79 8.65 -7.80 -5.99
N GLU A 80 9.40 -8.90 -6.03
CA GLU A 80 9.78 -9.54 -7.29
C GLU A 80 8.56 -10.28 -7.86
N GLY A 81 8.32 -10.17 -9.17
CA GLY A 81 7.16 -10.75 -9.85
C GLY A 81 6.09 -9.71 -10.21
N GLU A 82 4.93 -10.20 -10.63
CA GLU A 82 3.87 -9.35 -11.20
C GLU A 82 2.73 -9.15 -10.19
N THR A 83 2.46 -7.89 -9.85
CA THR A 83 1.34 -7.50 -8.99
C THR A 83 0.34 -6.67 -9.77
N THR A 84 -0.95 -6.98 -9.60
CA THR A 84 -2.05 -6.19 -10.19
C THR A 84 -2.78 -5.43 -9.09
N ILE A 85 -2.91 -4.10 -9.24
CA ILE A 85 -3.72 -3.25 -8.37
C ILE A 85 -4.99 -2.84 -9.12
N LYS A 86 -6.13 -3.40 -8.73
CA LYS A 86 -7.43 -3.09 -9.34
C LYS A 86 -8.00 -1.78 -8.80
N ASN A 87 -8.89 -1.14 -9.55
CA ASN A 87 -9.62 0.08 -9.15
C ASN A 87 -8.73 1.28 -8.76
N ALA A 88 -7.53 1.37 -9.33
CA ALA A 88 -6.53 2.38 -8.97
C ALA A 88 -6.75 3.75 -9.67
N ASP A 89 -7.84 3.94 -10.41
CA ASP A 89 -8.11 5.15 -11.21
C ASP A 89 -8.17 6.44 -10.41
N THR A 90 -8.38 6.34 -9.10
CA THR A 90 -8.34 7.49 -8.20
C THR A 90 -7.00 8.23 -8.23
N ILE A 91 -5.90 7.54 -8.56
CA ILE A 91 -4.57 8.13 -8.75
C ILE A 91 -4.57 9.08 -9.95
N LYS A 92 -5.14 8.68 -11.10
CA LYS A 92 -5.14 9.49 -12.34
C LYS A 92 -5.75 10.87 -12.10
N ARG A 93 -6.82 10.92 -11.30
CA ARG A 93 -7.50 12.18 -10.93
C ARG A 93 -6.67 13.07 -10.03
N ALA A 94 -5.92 12.49 -9.09
CA ALA A 94 -5.20 13.24 -8.06
C ALA A 94 -3.79 13.65 -8.49
N HIS A 95 -3.15 12.83 -9.32
CA HIS A 95 -1.78 12.97 -9.76
C HIS A 95 -1.69 12.67 -11.27
N PRO A 96 -1.86 13.69 -12.12
CA PRO A 96 -1.64 13.56 -13.55
C PRO A 96 -0.21 13.07 -13.82
N ASN A 97 -0.04 12.20 -14.82
CA ASN A 97 1.24 11.64 -15.25
C ASN A 97 2.01 10.86 -14.16
N PHE A 98 1.32 10.37 -13.12
CA PHE A 98 1.98 9.74 -11.98
C PHE A 98 2.78 8.48 -12.38
N ILE A 99 2.19 7.62 -13.20
CA ILE A 99 2.83 6.38 -13.66
C ILE A 99 4.00 6.68 -14.59
N GLU A 100 3.81 7.62 -15.51
CA GLU A 100 4.80 8.11 -16.46
C GLU A 100 6.02 8.66 -15.71
N ASN A 101 5.80 9.47 -14.68
CA ASN A 101 6.87 10.00 -13.85
C ASN A 101 7.64 8.88 -13.13
N LEU A 102 6.95 7.88 -12.58
CA LEU A 102 7.63 6.74 -11.94
C LEU A 102 8.43 5.90 -12.93
N LYS A 103 7.93 5.71 -14.17
CA LYS A 103 8.68 5.07 -15.24
C LYS A 103 9.99 5.82 -15.56
N THR A 104 9.99 7.16 -15.54
CA THR A 104 11.24 7.93 -15.75
C THR A 104 12.27 7.72 -14.64
N LEU A 105 11.85 7.25 -13.46
CA LEU A 105 12.72 6.88 -12.35
C LEU A 105 13.14 5.39 -12.38
N GLY A 106 12.75 4.65 -13.43
CA GLY A 106 13.10 3.25 -13.62
C GLY A 106 12.13 2.24 -12.99
N ALA A 107 10.95 2.69 -12.54
CA ALA A 107 9.92 1.76 -12.06
C ALA A 107 9.25 1.02 -13.23
N ASP A 108 9.03 -0.28 -13.07
CA ASP A 108 8.34 -1.13 -14.05
C ASP A 108 6.88 -1.35 -13.62
N LEU A 109 5.97 -0.63 -14.27
CA LEU A 109 4.53 -0.66 -13.97
C LEU A 109 3.76 -0.04 -15.13
N GLU A 110 2.53 -0.44 -15.37
CA GLU A 110 1.68 0.18 -16.39
C GLU A 110 0.20 0.12 -16.04
N TRP A 111 -0.61 0.89 -16.78
CA TRP A 111 -2.06 0.73 -16.74
C TRP A 111 -2.44 -0.46 -17.61
N VAL A 112 -3.29 -1.33 -17.06
CA VAL A 112 -3.90 -2.46 -17.76
C VAL A 112 -5.41 -2.22 -17.78
N GLU A 113 -6.06 -2.51 -18.91
CA GLU A 113 -7.52 -2.41 -19.10
C GLU A 113 -8.30 -3.53 -18.40
#